data_AF-A0A674MN81-F1
#
_entry.id   AF-A0A674MN81-F1
#
_cell.length_a   1.000
_cell.length_b   1.000
_cell.length_c   1.000
_cell.angle_alpha   90.00
_cell.angle_beta   90.00
_cell.angle_gamma   90.00
#
_symmetry.space_group_name_H-M   'P 1'
#
loop_
_entity.id
_entity.type
_entity.pdbx_description
1 polymer ?
#
loop_
_entity_poly.entity_id
_entity_poly.type
_entity_poly.pdbx_seq_one_letter_code
_entity_poly.pdbx_strand_id
1 'polypeptide(L)'
;LEGFSSMSKAAVKISTDLLSNPLCEQDQTFLESMTALDTAMKRMDSFNQEKVNQIQKTVIDPLKKYGGVFPSLNMAVKRREQALQDYKRLQSKVEKYEEKEKTGPVMVKLHQAREELRPVKEDFEAKNKQLLEEMPKFYHSRIDYFQPSFEALIRAQVVYFTEMYKIFSELTSQMDQAGLTDEQRERETEAKLSELRALSIVADD
;
A
#
# COMPACT_ATOMS: atom_id res chain seq x y z
N LEU A 1 -0.01 3.29 5.20
CA LEU A 1 -1.03 4.37 5.20
C LEU A 1 -1.32 4.87 6.61
N GLU A 2 -1.52 3.96 7.58
CA GLU A 2 -1.81 4.30 8.97
C GLU A 2 -0.76 5.22 9.62
N GLY A 3 0.54 4.98 9.40
CA GLY A 3 1.60 5.86 9.94
C GLY A 3 1.49 7.32 9.51
N PHE A 4 1.13 7.59 8.25
CA PHE A 4 0.92 8.97 7.77
C PHE A 4 -0.31 9.62 8.40
N SER A 5 -1.37 8.85 8.64
CA SER A 5 -2.56 9.37 9.32
C SER A 5 -2.28 9.67 10.79
N SER A 6 -1.57 8.78 11.49
CA SER A 6 -1.21 8.98 12.89
C SER A 6 -0.32 10.20 13.10
N MET A 7 0.70 10.40 12.24
CA MET A 7 1.57 11.57 12.30
C MET A 7 0.81 12.88 12.08
N SER A 8 -0.09 12.91 11.10
CA SER A 8 -0.90 14.07 10.77
C SER A 8 -1.86 14.45 11.91
N LYS A 9 -2.54 13.45 12.50
CA LYS A 9 -3.39 13.66 13.69
C LYS A 9 -2.62 14.15 14.90
N ALA A 10 -1.40 13.65 15.10
CA ALA A 10 -0.54 14.13 16.18
C ALA A 10 -0.17 15.61 16.00
N ALA A 11 0.15 16.04 14.77
CA ALA A 11 0.45 17.43 14.46
C ALA A 11 -0.76 18.36 14.74
N VAL A 12 -1.97 17.96 14.32
CA VAL A 12 -3.21 18.71 14.63
C VAL A 12 -3.45 18.77 16.13
N LYS A 13 -3.24 17.66 16.85
CA LYS A 13 -3.41 17.65 18.31
C LYS A 13 -2.46 18.64 18.98
N ILE A 14 -1.19 18.65 18.58
CA ILE A 14 -0.19 19.58 19.13
C ILE A 14 -0.61 21.03 18.89
N SER A 15 -1.05 21.39 17.68
CA SER A 15 -1.47 22.78 17.39
C SER A 15 -2.71 23.18 18.17
N THR A 16 -3.68 22.28 18.32
CA THR A 16 -4.90 22.53 19.10
C THR A 16 -4.57 22.69 20.59
N ASP A 17 -3.72 21.83 21.14
CA ASP A 17 -3.30 21.90 22.54
C ASP A 17 -2.57 23.23 22.82
N LEU A 18 -1.67 23.67 21.92
CA LEU A 18 -0.98 24.96 22.02
C LEU A 18 -1.96 26.14 21.96
N LEU A 19 -2.90 26.14 21.00
CA LEU A 19 -3.88 27.21 20.87
C LEU A 19 -4.80 27.32 22.10
N SER A 20 -5.12 26.19 22.73
CA SER A 20 -5.96 26.15 23.95
C SER A 20 -5.24 26.60 25.23
N ASN A 21 -3.94 26.90 25.16
CA ASN A 21 -3.18 27.33 26.32
C ASN A 21 -3.57 28.77 26.71
N PRO A 22 -3.93 29.04 27.98
CA PRO A 22 -4.29 30.39 28.43
C PRO A 22 -3.20 31.46 28.21
N LEU A 23 -1.94 31.05 28.07
CA LEU A 23 -0.84 31.95 27.73
C LEU A 23 -0.99 32.55 26.33
N CYS A 24 -1.69 31.86 25.41
CA CYS A 24 -1.98 32.36 24.07
C CYS A 24 -3.00 33.51 24.11
N GLU A 25 -3.94 33.50 25.06
CA GLU A 25 -4.99 34.52 25.15
C GLU A 25 -4.48 35.89 25.63
N GLN A 26 -3.28 35.92 26.22
CA GLN A 26 -2.71 37.12 26.83
C GLN A 26 -2.03 38.06 25.82
N ASP A 27 -1.68 37.56 24.65
CA ASP A 27 -1.01 38.32 23.60
C ASP A 27 -1.69 38.08 22.24
N GLN A 28 -2.22 39.16 21.66
CA GLN A 28 -3.02 39.09 20.44
C GLN A 28 -2.20 38.60 19.23
N THR A 29 -0.93 39.02 19.10
CA THR A 29 -0.07 38.63 17.98
C THR A 29 0.34 37.16 18.08
N PHE A 30 0.58 36.68 19.30
CA PHE A 30 0.85 35.27 19.57
C PHE A 30 -0.38 34.40 19.33
N LEU A 31 -1.57 34.86 19.76
CA LEU A 31 -2.84 34.19 19.48
C LEU A 31 -3.10 34.04 17.97
N GLU A 32 -2.87 35.09 17.20
CA GLU A 32 -2.99 35.09 15.74
C GLU A 32 -2.03 34.08 15.10
N SER A 33 -0.77 34.04 15.55
CA SER A 33 0.25 33.10 15.07
C SER A 33 -0.12 31.64 15.38
N MET A 34 -0.61 31.37 16.61
CA MET A 34 -1.05 30.02 17.00
C MET A 34 -2.32 29.60 16.25
N THR A 35 -3.24 30.53 15.99
CA THR A 35 -4.45 30.28 15.19
C THR A 35 -4.10 29.95 13.74
N ALA A 36 -3.12 30.66 13.16
CA ALA A 36 -2.61 30.38 11.82
C ALA A 36 -1.95 28.99 11.75
N LEU A 37 -1.14 28.62 12.75
CA LEU A 37 -0.53 27.30 12.84
C LEU A 37 -1.59 26.19 12.93
N ASP A 38 -2.61 26.34 13.78
CA ASP A 38 -3.67 25.35 13.92
C ASP A 38 -4.47 25.16 12.63
N THR A 39 -4.78 26.27 11.95
CA THR A 39 -5.44 26.25 10.64
C THR A 39 -4.58 25.53 9.60
N ALA A 40 -3.27 25.82 9.56
CA ALA A 40 -2.32 25.15 8.67
C ALA A 40 -2.27 23.63 8.93
N MET A 41 -2.19 23.20 10.19
CA MET A 41 -2.15 21.78 10.55
C MET A 41 -3.44 21.05 10.15
N LYS A 42 -4.61 21.66 10.37
CA LYS A 42 -5.91 21.09 9.94
C LYS A 42 -6.03 20.98 8.43
N ARG A 43 -5.54 21.97 7.69
CA ARG A 43 -5.50 21.95 6.21
C ARG A 43 -4.56 20.85 5.72
N MET A 44 -3.39 20.70 6.32
CA MET A 44 -2.45 19.61 6.03
C MET A 44 -3.06 18.23 6.29
N ASP A 45 -3.81 18.07 7.38
CA ASP A 45 -4.49 16.81 7.69
C ASP A 45 -5.53 16.46 6.63
N SER A 46 -6.30 17.45 6.17
CA SER A 46 -7.26 17.27 5.09
C SER A 46 -6.60 16.77 3.80
N PHE A 47 -5.48 17.38 3.39
CA PHE A 47 -4.72 16.90 2.23
C PHE A 47 -4.10 15.51 2.43
N ASN A 48 -3.67 15.20 3.65
CA ASN A 48 -3.14 13.88 3.97
C ASN A 48 -4.23 12.81 3.90
N GLN A 49 -5.45 13.09 4.39
CA GLN A 49 -6.60 12.20 4.26
C GLN A 49 -6.96 11.96 2.79
N GLU A 50 -6.98 13.02 1.96
CA GLU A 50 -7.24 12.89 0.52
C GLU A 50 -6.18 12.04 -0.17
N LYS A 51 -4.89 12.27 0.11
CA LYS A 51 -3.80 11.42 -0.39
C LYS A 51 -3.99 9.96 0.02
N VAL A 52 -4.30 9.69 1.29
CA VAL A 52 -4.53 8.32 1.80
C VAL A 52 -5.68 7.65 1.04
N ASN A 53 -6.79 8.36 0.84
CA ASN A 53 -7.95 7.88 0.09
C ASN A 53 -7.61 7.60 -1.38
N GLN A 54 -6.84 8.48 -2.02
CA GLN A 54 -6.38 8.29 -3.40
C GLN A 54 -5.48 7.07 -3.51
N ILE A 55 -4.50 6.89 -2.61
CA ILE A 55 -3.62 5.71 -2.62
C ILE A 55 -4.44 4.43 -2.39
N GLN A 56 -5.43 4.46 -1.51
CA GLN A 56 -6.31 3.31 -1.30
C GLN A 56 -7.00 2.89 -2.61
N LYS A 57 -7.64 3.84 -3.30
CA LYS A 57 -8.41 3.58 -4.53
C LYS A 57 -7.55 3.23 -5.75
N THR A 58 -6.38 3.85 -5.87
CA THR A 58 -5.55 3.78 -7.08
C THR A 58 -4.38 2.80 -6.98
N VAL A 59 -4.03 2.35 -5.78
CA VAL A 59 -2.90 1.45 -5.54
C VAL A 59 -3.35 0.20 -4.81
N ILE A 60 -3.95 0.36 -3.62
CA ILE A 60 -4.25 -0.78 -2.75
C ILE A 60 -5.37 -1.64 -3.35
N ASP A 61 -6.48 -1.03 -3.76
CA ASP A 61 -7.63 -1.78 -4.29
C ASP A 61 -7.30 -2.51 -5.61
N PRO A 62 -6.63 -1.89 -6.62
CA PRO A 62 -6.23 -2.60 -7.83
C PRO A 62 -5.26 -3.75 -7.56
N LEU A 63 -4.24 -3.56 -6.73
CA LEU A 63 -3.28 -4.62 -6.39
C LEU A 63 -3.94 -5.74 -5.58
N LYS A 64 -4.90 -5.42 -4.70
CA LYS A 64 -5.69 -6.43 -3.98
C LYS A 64 -6.57 -7.23 -4.93
N LYS A 65 -7.20 -6.59 -5.93
CA LYS A 65 -7.99 -7.28 -6.96
C LYS A 65 -7.10 -8.21 -7.81
N TYR A 66 -5.93 -7.74 -8.24
CA TYR A 66 -4.95 -8.56 -8.96
C TYR A 66 -4.50 -9.77 -8.11
N GLY A 67 -4.17 -9.53 -6.83
CA GLY A 67 -3.85 -10.56 -5.85
C GLY A 67 -4.97 -11.59 -5.65
N GLY A 68 -6.23 -11.17 -5.75
CA GLY A 68 -7.41 -12.02 -5.63
C GLY A 68 -7.57 -13.08 -6.73
N VAL A 69 -6.82 -12.99 -7.84
CA VAL A 69 -6.87 -13.96 -8.94
C VAL A 69 -6.03 -15.21 -8.64
N PHE A 70 -4.96 -15.07 -7.85
CA PHE A 70 -4.02 -16.16 -7.56
C PHE A 70 -4.66 -17.42 -6.95
N PRO A 71 -5.61 -17.35 -6.01
CA PRO A 71 -6.28 -18.54 -5.49
C PRO A 71 -6.95 -19.38 -6.59
N SER A 72 -7.64 -18.72 -7.53
CA SER A 72 -8.32 -19.40 -8.64
C SER A 72 -7.32 -20.05 -9.60
N LEU A 73 -6.21 -19.37 -9.91
CA LEU A 73 -5.12 -19.93 -10.71
C LEU A 73 -4.46 -21.13 -10.04
N ASN A 74 -4.15 -21.03 -8.75
CA ASN A 74 -3.59 -22.14 -7.97
C ASN A 74 -4.54 -23.35 -7.97
N MET A 75 -5.84 -23.13 -7.87
CA MET A 75 -6.84 -24.20 -7.98
C MET A 75 -6.87 -24.81 -9.38
N ALA A 76 -6.72 -24.02 -10.44
CA ALA A 76 -6.64 -24.53 -11.82
C ALA A 76 -5.38 -25.39 -12.01
N VAL A 77 -4.23 -24.96 -11.49
CA VAL A 77 -2.97 -25.74 -11.49
C VAL A 77 -3.16 -27.08 -10.79
N LYS A 78 -3.70 -27.07 -9.56
CA LYS A 78 -3.98 -28.31 -8.81
C LYS A 78 -4.92 -29.26 -9.57
N ARG A 79 -5.97 -28.73 -10.19
CA ARG A 79 -6.90 -29.53 -11.01
C ARG A 79 -6.21 -30.16 -12.22
N ARG A 80 -5.31 -29.44 -12.89
CA ARG A 80 -4.52 -29.97 -14.00
C ARG A 80 -3.52 -31.04 -13.52
N GLU A 81 -2.90 -30.85 -12.36
CA GLU A 81 -2.01 -31.84 -11.77
C GLU A 81 -2.74 -33.13 -11.41
N GLN A 82 -3.95 -33.03 -10.83
CA GLN A 82 -4.79 -34.19 -10.57
C GLN A 82 -5.14 -34.93 -11.87
N ALA A 83 -5.60 -34.21 -12.89
CA ALA A 83 -5.91 -34.80 -14.20
C ALA A 83 -4.69 -35.48 -14.84
N LEU A 84 -3.49 -34.92 -14.67
CA LEU A 84 -2.24 -35.53 -15.13
C LEU A 84 -1.95 -36.85 -14.40
N GLN A 85 -2.16 -36.92 -13.09
CA GLN A 85 -1.96 -38.14 -12.32
C GLN A 85 -2.93 -39.24 -12.77
N ASP A 86 -4.21 -38.90 -12.96
CA ASP A 86 -5.23 -39.82 -13.44
C ASP A 86 -4.93 -40.31 -14.87
N TYR A 87 -4.53 -39.40 -15.76
CA TYR A 87 -4.08 -39.74 -17.12
C TYR A 87 -2.90 -40.71 -17.09
N LYS A 88 -1.83 -40.42 -16.32
CA LYS A 88 -0.65 -41.30 -16.20
C LYS A 88 -1.03 -42.69 -15.68
N ARG A 89 -1.91 -42.78 -14.68
CA ARG A 89 -2.35 -44.06 -14.12
C ARG A 89 -3.03 -44.94 -15.17
N LEU A 90 -3.95 -44.38 -15.96
CA LEU A 90 -4.65 -45.13 -17.01
C LEU A 90 -3.75 -45.41 -18.22
N GLN A 91 -2.87 -44.48 -18.56
CA GLN A 91 -1.86 -44.66 -19.61
C GLN A 91 -0.97 -45.87 -19.30
N SER A 92 -0.46 -45.99 -18.06
CA SER A 92 0.30 -47.18 -17.63
C SER A 92 -0.54 -48.47 -17.62
N LYS A 93 -1.87 -48.39 -17.43
CA LYS A 93 -2.76 -49.56 -17.56
C LYS A 93 -2.85 -50.02 -19.02
N VAL A 94 -2.92 -49.09 -19.98
CA VAL A 94 -2.90 -49.39 -21.42
C VAL A 94 -1.57 -50.01 -21.82
N GLU A 95 -0.45 -49.40 -21.47
CA GLU A 95 0.91 -49.90 -21.77
C GLU A 95 1.10 -51.35 -21.27
N LYS A 96 0.66 -51.63 -20.03
CA LYS A 96 0.69 -53.00 -19.46
C LYS A 96 -0.10 -54.05 -20.25
N TYR A 97 -1.13 -53.66 -21.01
CA TYR A 97 -1.86 -54.58 -21.88
C TYR A 97 -1.26 -54.64 -23.29
N GLU A 98 -0.60 -53.58 -23.75
CA GLU A 98 0.11 -53.55 -25.04
C GLU A 98 1.37 -54.43 -25.03
N GLU A 99 2.05 -54.53 -23.89
CA GLU A 99 3.23 -55.40 -23.70
C GLU A 99 2.88 -56.90 -23.62
N LYS A 100 1.61 -57.25 -23.40
CA LYS A 100 1.17 -58.65 -23.30
C LYS A 100 0.97 -59.28 -24.67
N GLU A 101 1.06 -60.61 -24.72
CA GLU A 101 0.74 -61.36 -25.94
C GLU A 101 -0.69 -61.05 -26.43
N LYS A 102 -0.83 -60.88 -27.75
CA LYS A 102 -2.06 -60.47 -28.44
C LYS A 102 -3.08 -61.59 -28.56
N THR A 103 -3.46 -62.16 -27.43
CA THR A 103 -4.56 -63.12 -27.32
C THR A 103 -5.91 -62.39 -27.37
N GLY A 104 -6.97 -63.08 -27.80
CA GLY A 104 -8.33 -62.51 -27.86
C GLY A 104 -8.76 -61.80 -26.57
N PRO A 105 -8.65 -62.43 -25.38
CA PRO A 105 -9.01 -61.79 -24.10
C PRO A 105 -8.16 -60.55 -23.76
N VAL A 106 -6.88 -60.52 -24.12
CA VAL A 106 -6.01 -59.36 -23.89
C VAL A 106 -6.39 -58.20 -24.82
N MET A 107 -6.72 -58.49 -26.08
CA MET A 107 -7.18 -57.47 -27.04
C MET A 107 -8.47 -56.77 -26.59
N VAL A 108 -9.41 -57.51 -26.01
CA VAL A 108 -10.65 -56.93 -25.44
C VAL A 108 -10.32 -56.00 -24.26
N LYS A 109 -9.46 -56.42 -23.33
CA LYS A 109 -9.05 -55.60 -22.17
C LYS A 109 -8.27 -54.36 -22.59
N LEU A 110 -7.42 -54.48 -23.60
CA LEU A 110 -6.69 -53.36 -24.19
C LEU A 110 -7.66 -52.32 -24.78
N HIS A 111 -8.66 -52.79 -25.54
CA HIS A 111 -9.67 -51.89 -26.09
C HIS A 111 -10.45 -51.16 -24.99
N GLN A 112 -10.94 -51.88 -23.97
CA GLN A 112 -11.62 -51.27 -22.83
C GLN A 112 -10.75 -50.24 -22.09
N ALA A 113 -9.47 -50.56 -21.84
CA ALA A 113 -8.54 -49.63 -21.19
C ALA A 113 -8.29 -48.37 -22.03
N ARG A 114 -8.29 -48.48 -23.36
CA ARG A 114 -8.18 -47.33 -24.27
C ARG A 114 -9.45 -46.47 -24.28
N GLU A 115 -10.63 -47.08 -24.24
CA GLU A 115 -11.91 -46.34 -24.11
C GLU A 115 -11.98 -45.59 -22.77
N GLU A 116 -11.54 -46.22 -21.67
CA GLU A 116 -11.45 -45.57 -20.35
C GLU A 116 -10.44 -44.40 -20.33
N LEU A 117 -9.30 -44.55 -21.02
CA LEU A 117 -8.25 -43.54 -21.08
C LEU A 117 -8.67 -42.29 -21.85
N ARG A 118 -9.42 -42.44 -22.95
CA ARG A 118 -9.75 -41.36 -23.88
C ARG A 118 -10.31 -40.10 -23.18
N PRO A 119 -11.41 -40.17 -22.40
CA PRO A 119 -11.97 -38.97 -21.77
C PRO A 119 -11.05 -38.34 -20.73
N VAL A 120 -10.22 -39.14 -20.05
CA VAL A 120 -9.25 -38.63 -19.04
C VAL A 120 -8.09 -37.90 -19.72
N LYS A 121 -7.62 -38.41 -20.86
CA LYS A 121 -6.61 -37.75 -21.68
C LYS A 121 -7.14 -36.40 -22.21
N GLU A 122 -8.34 -36.40 -22.77
CA GLU A 122 -8.99 -35.17 -23.29
C GLU A 122 -9.16 -34.12 -22.18
N ASP A 123 -9.58 -34.53 -20.98
CA ASP A 123 -9.73 -33.63 -19.82
C ASP A 123 -8.40 -33.02 -19.37
N PHE A 124 -7.34 -33.84 -19.28
CA PHE A 124 -5.99 -33.35 -18.98
C PHE A 124 -5.48 -32.38 -20.05
N GLU A 125 -5.60 -32.73 -21.33
CA GLU A 125 -5.14 -31.91 -22.45
C GLU A 125 -5.86 -30.56 -22.49
N ALA A 126 -7.17 -30.55 -22.25
CA ALA A 126 -7.97 -29.33 -22.16
C ALA A 126 -7.48 -28.40 -21.02
N LYS A 127 -7.36 -28.94 -19.80
CA LYS A 127 -6.87 -28.16 -18.64
C LYS A 127 -5.42 -27.68 -18.83
N ASN A 128 -4.57 -28.51 -19.42
CA ASN A 128 -3.18 -28.20 -19.70
C ASN A 128 -3.06 -27.08 -20.73
N LYS A 129 -3.81 -27.16 -21.83
CA LYS A 129 -3.86 -26.12 -22.86
C LYS A 129 -4.36 -24.80 -22.29
N GLN A 130 -5.44 -24.82 -21.52
CA GLN A 130 -5.97 -23.62 -20.87
C GLN A 130 -4.90 -22.91 -20.02
N LEU A 131 -4.21 -23.65 -19.15
CA LEU A 131 -3.15 -23.07 -18.31
C LEU A 131 -1.97 -22.52 -19.12
N LEU A 132 -1.56 -23.22 -20.19
CA LEU A 132 -0.50 -22.75 -21.07
C LEU A 132 -0.86 -21.45 -21.78
N GLU A 133 -2.13 -21.23 -22.09
CA GLU A 133 -2.61 -20.00 -22.72
C GLU A 133 -2.86 -18.87 -21.71
N GLU A 134 -3.40 -19.16 -20.54
CA GLU A 134 -3.83 -18.16 -19.55
C GLU A 134 -2.69 -17.68 -18.66
N MET A 135 -1.78 -18.57 -18.22
CA MET A 135 -0.69 -18.21 -17.30
C MET A 135 0.22 -17.10 -17.84
N PRO A 136 0.68 -17.14 -19.12
CA PRO A 136 1.48 -16.06 -19.67
C PRO A 136 0.71 -14.73 -19.78
N LYS A 137 -0.58 -14.78 -20.14
CA LYS A 137 -1.44 -13.60 -20.23
C LYS A 137 -1.62 -12.95 -18.85
N PHE A 138 -1.89 -13.76 -17.83
CA PHE A 138 -1.97 -13.29 -16.46
C PHE A 138 -0.65 -12.69 -15.98
N TYR A 139 0.47 -13.35 -16.26
CA TYR A 139 1.78 -12.79 -15.91
C TYR A 139 2.00 -11.45 -16.61
N HIS A 140 1.66 -11.32 -17.90
CA HIS A 140 1.83 -10.07 -18.64
C HIS A 140 0.96 -8.94 -18.07
N SER A 141 -0.28 -9.25 -17.66
CA SER A 141 -1.20 -8.23 -17.12
C SER A 141 -0.71 -7.58 -15.83
N ARG A 142 0.30 -8.14 -15.13
CA ARG A 142 0.95 -7.48 -14.00
C ARG A 142 1.35 -6.03 -14.32
N ILE A 143 1.78 -5.75 -15.55
CA ILE A 143 2.20 -4.41 -15.96
C ILE A 143 1.01 -3.44 -15.91
N ASP A 144 -0.15 -3.88 -16.40
CA ASP A 144 -1.40 -3.11 -16.46
C ASP A 144 -1.95 -2.73 -15.07
N TYR A 145 -1.57 -3.44 -14.02
CA TYR A 145 -1.94 -3.10 -12.64
C TYR A 145 -0.84 -2.33 -11.92
N PHE A 146 0.41 -2.79 -12.00
CA PHE A 146 1.51 -2.22 -11.23
C PHE A 146 1.95 -0.85 -11.75
N GLN A 147 2.04 -0.67 -13.07
CA GLN A 147 2.52 0.59 -13.64
C GLN A 147 1.60 1.78 -13.29
N PRO A 148 0.28 1.75 -13.60
CA PRO A 148 -0.59 2.88 -13.25
C PRO A 148 -0.72 3.08 -11.74
N SER A 149 -0.65 2.00 -10.93
CA SER A 149 -0.65 2.11 -9.47
C SER A 149 0.59 2.84 -8.96
N PHE A 150 1.77 2.51 -9.48
CA PHE A 150 3.03 3.15 -9.09
C PHE A 150 3.05 4.63 -9.50
N GLU A 151 2.63 4.94 -10.72
CA GLU A 151 2.52 6.32 -11.17
C GLU A 151 1.50 7.13 -10.34
N ALA A 152 0.35 6.53 -10.01
CA ALA A 152 -0.65 7.18 -9.16
C ALA A 152 -0.13 7.44 -7.75
N LEU A 153 0.64 6.52 -7.18
CA LEU A 153 1.31 6.70 -5.90
C LEU A 153 2.24 7.92 -5.93
N ILE A 154 3.13 8.00 -6.93
CA ILE A 154 4.06 9.13 -7.06
C ILE A 154 3.28 10.44 -7.21
N ARG A 155 2.27 10.47 -8.09
CA ARG A 155 1.44 11.67 -8.28
C ARG A 155 0.76 12.12 -6.99
N ALA A 156 0.20 11.20 -6.22
CA ALA A 156 -0.44 11.51 -4.93
C ALA A 156 0.57 12.10 -3.92
N GLN A 157 1.81 11.60 -3.89
CA GLN A 157 2.88 12.15 -3.05
C GLN A 157 3.27 13.57 -3.51
N VAL A 158 3.50 13.77 -4.81
CA VAL A 158 3.87 15.09 -5.37
C VAL A 158 2.81 16.14 -5.05
N VAL A 159 1.53 15.82 -5.26
CA VAL A 159 0.42 16.73 -4.93
C VAL A 159 0.46 17.08 -3.45
N TYR A 160 0.54 16.09 -2.56
CA TYR A 160 0.56 16.32 -1.12
C TYR A 160 1.73 17.20 -0.66
N PHE A 161 2.95 16.88 -1.07
CA PHE A 161 4.13 17.66 -0.66
C PHE A 161 4.15 19.07 -1.27
N THR A 162 3.58 19.24 -2.48
CA THR A 162 3.40 20.57 -3.07
C THR A 162 2.44 21.42 -2.25
N GLU A 163 1.32 20.85 -1.80
CA GLU A 163 0.37 21.57 -0.95
C GLU A 163 0.94 21.84 0.46
N MET A 164 1.70 20.91 1.04
CA MET A 164 2.42 21.16 2.30
C MET A 164 3.41 22.32 2.16
N TYR A 165 4.19 22.36 1.09
CA TYR A 165 5.13 23.44 0.82
C TYR A 165 4.41 24.79 0.75
N LYS A 166 3.28 24.87 0.03
CA LYS A 166 2.46 26.09 -0.04
C LYS A 166 1.95 26.52 1.33
N ILE A 167 1.37 25.60 2.09
CA ILE A 167 0.83 25.88 3.43
C ILE A 167 1.92 26.43 4.36
N PHE A 168 3.09 25.80 4.39
CA PHE A 168 4.19 26.27 5.25
C PHE A 168 4.81 27.58 4.74
N SER A 169 4.85 27.80 3.43
CA SER A 169 5.30 29.08 2.87
C SER A 169 4.34 30.21 3.25
N GLU A 170 3.03 29.98 3.16
CA GLU A 170 1.99 30.92 3.61
C GLU A 170 2.11 31.20 5.10
N LEU A 171 2.28 30.16 5.94
CA LEU A 171 2.43 30.30 7.39
C LEU A 171 3.70 31.08 7.76
N THR A 172 4.83 30.76 7.13
CA THR A 172 6.10 31.46 7.37
C THR A 172 5.99 32.93 7.02
N SER A 173 5.35 33.27 5.91
CA SER A 173 5.12 34.67 5.50
C SER A 173 4.23 35.44 6.47
N GLN A 174 3.37 34.77 7.25
CA GLN A 174 2.53 35.43 8.27
C GLN A 174 3.28 35.63 9.60
N MET A 175 4.23 34.73 9.91
CA MET A 175 4.98 34.75 11.16
C MET A 175 6.27 35.60 11.11
N ASP A 176 6.86 35.79 9.95
CA ASP A 176 8.16 36.45 9.82
C ASP A 176 8.04 37.97 9.95
N GLN A 177 8.02 38.48 11.18
CA GLN A 177 7.99 39.91 11.49
C GLN A 177 9.39 40.55 11.59
N ALA A 178 10.46 39.75 11.73
CA ALA A 178 11.83 40.23 11.73
C ALA A 178 12.75 39.08 11.28
N GLY A 179 13.40 39.24 10.12
CA GLY A 179 14.26 38.23 9.47
C GLY A 179 15.57 37.92 10.20
N LEU A 180 15.48 37.59 11.49
CA LEU A 180 16.58 37.11 12.33
C LEU A 180 16.96 35.68 11.93
N THR A 181 18.25 35.38 11.91
CA THR A 181 18.74 34.02 11.70
C THR A 181 18.47 33.12 12.90
N ASP A 182 18.48 31.80 12.71
CA ASP A 182 18.30 30.84 13.81
C ASP A 182 19.33 31.05 14.94
N GLU A 183 20.58 31.34 14.59
CA GLU A 183 21.65 31.65 15.56
C GLU A 183 21.41 32.95 16.34
N GLN A 184 20.73 33.93 15.73
CA GLN A 184 20.36 35.17 16.43
C GLN A 184 19.22 34.90 17.41
N ARG A 185 18.21 34.13 16.98
CA ARG A 185 17.09 33.71 17.84
C ARG A 185 17.55 32.89 19.04
N GLU A 186 18.49 31.97 18.85
CA GLU A 186 19.07 31.18 19.94
C GLU A 186 19.78 32.07 20.96
N ARG A 187 20.64 33.00 20.50
CA ARG A 187 21.34 33.95 21.38
C ARG A 187 20.39 34.84 22.16
N GLU A 188 19.38 35.39 21.51
CA GLU A 188 18.36 36.22 22.19
C GLU A 188 17.57 35.42 23.22
N THR A 189 17.26 34.15 22.93
CA THR A 189 16.55 33.27 23.85
C THR A 189 17.40 32.96 25.08
N GLU A 190 18.68 32.63 24.91
CA GLU A 190 19.57 32.37 26.04
C GLU A 190 19.80 33.64 26.88
N ALA A 191 19.92 34.81 26.24
CA ALA A 191 20.02 36.09 26.94
C ALA A 191 18.78 36.35 27.83
N LYS A 192 17.56 36.18 27.27
CA LYS A 192 16.30 36.30 28.03
C LYS A 192 16.21 35.29 29.17
N LEU A 193 16.64 34.04 28.95
CA LEU A 193 16.70 33.03 30.01
C LEU A 193 17.69 33.40 31.11
N SER A 194 18.85 33.96 30.76
CA SER A 194 19.83 34.43 31.74
C SER A 194 19.29 35.61 32.56
N GLU A 195 18.57 36.54 31.93
CA GLU A 195 17.90 37.63 32.63
C GLU A 195 16.86 37.08 33.62
N LEU A 196 16.04 36.11 33.20
CA LEU A 196 15.08 35.44 34.08
C LEU A 196 15.76 34.73 35.27
N ARG A 197 16.90 34.05 35.05
CA ARG A 197 17.68 33.43 36.13
C ARG A 197 18.24 34.46 37.12
N ALA A 198 18.52 35.68 36.65
CA ALA A 198 19.01 36.78 37.48
C ALA A 198 17.89 37.47 38.29
N LEU A 199 16.62 37.23 37.97
CA LEU A 199 15.48 37.61 38.80
C LEU A 199 15.44 36.71 40.04
N SER A 200 16.33 36.95 41.01
CA SER A 200 16.25 36.32 42.32
C SER A 200 15.01 36.85 43.05
N ILE A 201 13.94 36.06 43.07
CA ILE A 201 12.79 36.25 43.96
C ILE A 201 12.92 35.31 45.17
N VAL A 202 14.14 35.05 45.67
CA VAL A 202 14.38 34.62 47.06
C VAL A 202 15.83 34.99 47.44
N ALA A 203 16.01 36.15 48.07
CA ALA A 203 17.12 36.52 48.96
C ALA A 203 16.71 37.88 49.55
N ASP A 204 16.36 38.08 50.82
CA ASP A 204 16.58 37.35 52.06
C ASP A 204 15.34 37.55 52.96
N ASP A 205 14.91 36.48 53.65
CA ASP A 205 14.28 36.51 54.98
C ASP A 205 14.56 35.16 55.68
#